data_AF-A0A9W4UV48-F1
#
_entry.id   AF-A0A9W4UV48-F1
#
_cell.length_a   1.000
_cell.length_b   1.000
_cell.length_c   1.000
_cell.angle_alpha   90.00
_cell.angle_beta   90.00
_cell.angle_gamma   90.00
#
_symmetry.space_group_name_H-M   'P 1'
#
loop_
_entity.id
_entity.type
_entity.pdbx_description
1 polymer ?
#
loop_
_entity_poly.entity_id
_entity_poly.type
_entity_poly.pdbx_seq_one_letter_code
_entity_poly.pdbx_strand_id
1 'polypeptide(L)'
;MSLPPDYSNEISALDREILKSQPHDVLQFCANFFLRRLESQRAEFLLAPQHSSPKGRGMAQSTFPGNNPFGKSNTSAFESIEEDDENDVVASPTASSFAPAVMDKAHPQPIAEEDTFGNFGNFAGFSGSAGAVKPPQSQPPSANPHEPQSFPNNYNLNRRTSVSAESLNPASSANDNWVPPFHPKTDEQQARLRSAVAGNFLFSHLDDEQSAQVLGALQEKPIPTKGIKVILQGDVGDYFYVVEKGLFDIYVNPSGKLENGPDGLGTKVSSVGQGGSFGELALMYNAPRAATVVTAEQSTLWALDRVTFRRILMDSAFQRRRMYEGFLEEVPLLSSLTPYERSKIADALETKKFPPGTTIIQEGDVGESFYILESGEADVYKRGNSKSLKRYQKGDYFGELALLNDAPRAASVISTSEVKLATLGKNGFQRLLGPVEGIMRRNDPSKAQHSDTVDPLSK
;
A
#
# COMPACT_ATOMS: atom_id res chain seq x y z
N MET A 1 -18.90 -38.64 -19.45
CA MET A 1 -18.72 -37.18 -19.63
C MET A 1 -17.78 -36.99 -20.81
N SER A 2 -18.01 -36.03 -21.71
CA SER A 2 -17.07 -35.68 -22.76
C SER A 2 -15.96 -34.78 -22.20
N LEU A 3 -14.73 -34.98 -22.67
CA LEU A 3 -13.60 -34.09 -22.38
C LEU A 3 -13.76 -32.76 -23.14
N PRO A 4 -13.10 -31.67 -22.70
CA PRO A 4 -13.08 -30.41 -23.46
C PRO A 4 -12.55 -30.61 -24.89
N PRO A 5 -13.07 -29.86 -25.89
CA PRO A 5 -12.71 -30.07 -27.29
C PRO A 5 -11.20 -29.91 -27.52
N ASP A 6 -10.58 -28.89 -26.94
CA ASP A 6 -9.16 -28.59 -27.12
C ASP A 6 -8.26 -29.72 -26.57
N TYR A 7 -8.63 -30.30 -25.44
CA TYR A 7 -7.95 -31.46 -24.87
C TYR A 7 -8.08 -32.70 -25.76
N SER A 8 -9.27 -32.92 -26.36
CA SER A 8 -9.47 -34.01 -27.31
C SER A 8 -8.70 -33.84 -28.63
N ASN A 9 -8.48 -32.59 -29.06
CA ASN A 9 -7.69 -32.26 -30.25
C ASN A 9 -6.21 -32.56 -30.05
N GLU A 10 -5.61 -32.17 -28.92
CA GLU A 10 -4.19 -32.42 -28.63
C GLU A 10 -3.88 -33.92 -28.45
N ILE A 11 -4.77 -34.70 -27.79
CA ILE A 11 -4.63 -36.17 -27.75
C ILE A 11 -4.75 -36.77 -29.15
N SER A 12 -5.73 -36.34 -29.96
CA SER A 12 -5.89 -36.82 -31.34
C SER A 12 -4.72 -36.45 -32.27
N ALA A 13 -3.90 -35.45 -31.90
CA ALA A 13 -2.66 -35.12 -32.56
C ALA A 13 -1.49 -36.00 -32.09
N LEU A 14 -1.38 -36.24 -30.79
CA LEU A 14 -0.39 -37.15 -30.19
C LEU A 14 -0.55 -38.59 -30.72
N ASP A 15 -1.76 -39.16 -30.65
CA ASP A 15 -2.06 -40.52 -31.10
C ASP A 15 -1.68 -40.73 -32.58
N ARG A 16 -1.95 -39.72 -33.42
CA ARG A 16 -1.61 -39.74 -34.84
C ARG A 16 -0.09 -39.81 -35.06
N GLU A 17 0.68 -39.05 -34.30
CA GLU A 17 2.13 -39.01 -34.45
C GLU A 17 2.80 -40.23 -33.80
N ILE A 18 2.23 -40.81 -32.74
CA ILE A 18 2.63 -42.13 -32.20
C ILE A 18 2.39 -43.24 -33.23
N LEU A 19 1.18 -43.33 -33.81
CA LEU A 19 0.84 -44.35 -34.82
C LEU A 19 1.75 -44.27 -36.07
N LYS A 20 2.17 -43.06 -36.43
CA LYS A 20 3.05 -42.76 -37.58
C LYS A 20 4.53 -43.05 -37.31
N SER A 21 5.00 -42.85 -36.08
CA SER A 21 6.44 -42.97 -35.74
C SER A 21 6.82 -44.25 -35.00
N GLN A 22 5.84 -44.97 -34.43
CA GLN A 22 5.99 -46.23 -33.69
C GLN A 22 7.19 -46.22 -32.71
N PRO A 23 7.25 -45.28 -31.76
CA PRO A 23 8.41 -45.08 -30.91
C PRO A 23 8.60 -46.24 -29.92
N HIS A 24 9.84 -46.73 -29.80
CA HIS A 24 10.21 -47.76 -28.80
C HIS A 24 10.00 -47.32 -27.34
N ASP A 25 10.14 -46.01 -27.06
CA ASP A 25 9.77 -45.40 -25.78
C ASP A 25 8.64 -44.40 -26.00
N VAL A 26 7.42 -44.84 -25.69
CA VAL A 26 6.21 -44.02 -25.82
C VAL A 26 6.17 -42.89 -24.78
N LEU A 27 6.71 -43.08 -23.58
CA LEU A 27 6.68 -42.08 -22.51
C LEU A 27 7.60 -40.90 -22.82
N GLN A 28 8.85 -41.18 -23.20
CA GLN A 28 9.79 -40.15 -23.61
C GLN A 28 9.33 -39.45 -24.91
N PHE A 29 8.66 -40.19 -25.82
CA PHE A 29 8.05 -39.59 -27.00
C PHE A 29 6.92 -38.60 -26.65
N CYS A 30 6.01 -38.98 -25.75
CA CYS A 30 4.92 -38.09 -25.28
C CYS A 30 5.48 -36.83 -24.61
N ALA A 31 6.49 -36.96 -23.75
CA ALA A 31 7.15 -35.81 -23.12
C ALA A 31 7.75 -34.85 -24.17
N ASN A 32 8.48 -35.41 -25.15
CA ASN A 32 9.09 -34.63 -26.23
C ASN A 32 8.05 -33.97 -27.16
N PHE A 33 6.91 -34.62 -27.40
CA PHE A 33 5.81 -34.09 -28.18
C PHE A 33 5.21 -32.83 -27.53
N PHE A 34 4.84 -32.91 -26.25
CA PHE A 34 4.23 -31.77 -25.55
C PHE A 34 5.20 -30.60 -25.33
N LEU A 35 6.49 -30.87 -25.13
CA LEU A 35 7.52 -29.81 -25.07
C LEU A 35 7.59 -29.04 -26.39
N ARG A 36 7.71 -29.72 -27.53
CA ARG A 36 7.71 -29.09 -28.87
C ARG A 36 6.41 -28.36 -29.18
N ARG A 37 5.27 -28.89 -28.73
CA ARG A 37 3.95 -28.25 -28.89
C ARG A 37 3.87 -26.93 -28.11
N LEU A 38 4.38 -26.91 -26.88
CA LEU A 38 4.45 -25.71 -26.04
C LEU A 38 5.44 -24.66 -26.59
N GLU A 39 6.59 -25.10 -27.12
CA GLU A 39 7.54 -24.22 -27.82
C GLU A 39 6.91 -23.57 -29.05
N SER A 40 6.18 -24.34 -29.87
CA SER A 40 5.45 -23.84 -31.03
C SER A 40 4.41 -22.77 -30.65
N GLN A 41 3.63 -23.01 -29.60
CA GLN A 41 2.63 -22.03 -29.11
C GLN A 41 3.28 -20.74 -28.60
N ARG A 42 4.45 -20.84 -27.94
CA ARG A 42 5.21 -19.67 -27.48
C ARG A 42 5.80 -18.87 -28.64
N ALA A 43 6.30 -19.54 -29.67
CA ALA A 43 6.79 -18.89 -30.89
C ALA A 43 5.64 -18.20 -31.66
N GLU A 44 4.49 -18.85 -31.80
CA GLU A 44 3.29 -18.29 -32.43
C GLU A 44 2.77 -17.06 -31.67
N PHE A 45 2.75 -17.10 -30.34
CA PHE A 45 2.38 -15.95 -29.49
C PHE A 45 3.36 -14.77 -29.61
N LEU A 46 4.66 -15.03 -29.79
CA LEU A 46 5.69 -14.00 -29.98
C LEU A 46 5.70 -13.39 -31.39
N LEU A 47 5.18 -14.11 -32.40
CA LEU A 47 5.13 -13.67 -33.80
C LEU A 47 3.80 -12.99 -34.19
N ALA A 48 2.82 -12.96 -33.29
CA ALA A 48 1.52 -12.32 -33.51
C ALA A 48 1.64 -10.77 -33.51
N PRO A 49 1.40 -10.06 -34.63
CA PRO A 49 1.54 -8.61 -34.67
C PRO A 49 0.43 -7.91 -33.87
N GLN A 50 0.79 -6.99 -32.98
CA GLN A 50 -0.20 -6.09 -32.36
C GLN A 50 -0.71 -5.08 -33.39
N HIS A 51 -1.91 -5.30 -33.94
CA HIS A 51 -2.61 -4.24 -34.68
C HIS A 51 -4.14 -4.37 -34.63
N SER A 52 -4.79 -3.27 -34.23
CA SER A 52 -6.24 -2.96 -34.36
C SER A 52 -7.29 -3.97 -33.85
N SER A 53 -8.14 -3.53 -32.92
CA SER A 53 -9.44 -4.16 -32.64
C SER A 53 -10.39 -4.06 -33.84
N PRO A 54 -11.33 -5.02 -34.01
CA PRO A 54 -12.72 -4.63 -33.69
C PRO A 54 -13.62 -5.74 -33.08
N LYS A 55 -14.50 -5.31 -32.17
CA LYS A 55 -15.84 -5.85 -31.82
C LYS A 55 -16.10 -7.38 -31.87
N GLY A 56 -16.18 -7.99 -30.68
CA GLY A 56 -17.30 -8.90 -30.34
C GLY A 56 -16.95 -10.35 -29.97
N ARG A 57 -17.55 -10.83 -28.86
CA ARG A 57 -17.27 -12.10 -28.14
C ARG A 57 -15.83 -12.16 -27.55
N GLY A 58 -15.58 -12.79 -26.39
CA GLY A 58 -16.51 -13.32 -25.38
C GLY A 58 -15.87 -14.43 -24.53
N MET A 59 -15.85 -14.27 -23.21
CA MET A 59 -15.16 -15.14 -22.21
C MET A 59 -13.61 -15.09 -22.27
N ALA A 60 -12.85 -15.48 -21.23
CA ALA A 60 -13.03 -15.37 -19.76
C ALA A 60 -11.69 -15.76 -19.07
N GLN A 61 -11.50 -15.34 -17.80
CA GLN A 61 -10.50 -15.83 -16.81
C GLN A 61 -8.99 -15.72 -17.20
N SER A 62 -8.11 -14.96 -16.54
CA SER A 62 -7.76 -14.77 -15.10
C SER A 62 -6.70 -15.74 -14.55
N THR A 63 -5.51 -15.20 -14.23
CA THR A 63 -4.67 -15.55 -13.05
C THR A 63 -3.72 -14.37 -12.78
N PHE A 64 -3.29 -14.16 -11.53
CA PHE A 64 -2.46 -13.04 -11.08
C PHE A 64 -0.93 -13.34 -11.16
N PRO A 65 -0.03 -12.34 -11.04
CA PRO A 65 1.40 -12.49 -11.36
C PRO A 65 2.29 -12.83 -10.15
N GLY A 66 3.57 -13.18 -10.40
CA GLY A 66 4.59 -13.24 -9.34
C GLY A 66 5.97 -13.78 -9.75
N ASN A 67 6.91 -12.86 -10.02
CA ASN A 67 8.38 -13.03 -9.99
C ASN A 67 9.06 -14.05 -10.96
N ASN A 68 10.37 -13.95 -11.24
CA ASN A 68 11.42 -13.10 -10.64
C ASN A 68 12.33 -12.43 -11.69
N PRO A 69 12.90 -11.23 -11.42
CA PRO A 69 13.98 -10.64 -12.23
C PRO A 69 15.33 -11.34 -12.01
N PHE A 70 16.31 -11.03 -12.86
CA PHE A 70 17.69 -11.57 -12.91
C PHE A 70 17.77 -13.10 -13.14
N GLY A 71 18.41 -13.62 -14.18
CA GLY A 71 19.08 -12.99 -15.34
C GLY A 71 20.21 -13.88 -15.88
N LYS A 72 20.59 -13.71 -17.15
CA LYS A 72 21.90 -14.13 -17.69
C LYS A 72 22.21 -13.46 -19.03
N SER A 73 23.50 -13.18 -19.24
CA SER A 73 24.14 -12.54 -20.39
C SER A 73 23.99 -13.36 -21.71
N ASN A 74 24.26 -12.83 -22.91
CA ASN A 74 25.33 -11.86 -23.24
C ASN A 74 25.14 -11.14 -24.61
N THR A 75 26.13 -10.29 -24.96
CA THR A 75 26.49 -9.71 -26.28
C THR A 75 25.80 -8.42 -26.77
N SER A 76 26.45 -7.29 -26.44
CA SER A 76 26.89 -6.21 -27.34
C SER A 76 25.92 -5.46 -28.27
N ALA A 77 25.55 -4.26 -27.84
CA ALA A 77 25.71 -3.00 -28.61
C ALA A 77 26.00 -1.85 -27.62
N PHE A 78 26.49 -0.70 -28.08
CA PHE A 78 26.86 0.44 -27.22
C PHE A 78 26.13 1.70 -27.70
N GLU A 79 25.27 2.25 -26.86
CA GLU A 79 24.66 3.57 -27.05
C GLU A 79 24.45 4.19 -25.66
N SER A 80 24.93 5.43 -25.49
CA SER A 80 24.93 6.14 -24.21
C SER A 80 23.67 6.97 -24.08
N ILE A 81 22.74 6.53 -23.22
CA ILE A 81 21.60 7.34 -22.79
C ILE A 81 22.10 8.26 -21.67
N GLU A 82 21.88 9.57 -21.83
CA GLU A 82 22.08 10.57 -20.78
C GLU A 82 20.94 10.46 -19.76
N GLU A 83 21.23 10.64 -18.47
CA GLU A 83 20.19 10.64 -17.43
C GLU A 83 19.47 12.00 -17.43
N ASP A 84 18.34 12.07 -18.13
CA ASP A 84 17.43 13.23 -18.05
C ASP A 84 16.92 13.44 -16.61
N ASP A 85 17.04 14.66 -16.09
CA ASP A 85 16.51 15.06 -14.79
C ASP A 85 14.97 14.92 -14.76
N GLU A 86 14.42 13.92 -14.06
CA GLU A 86 12.98 13.74 -13.82
C GLU A 86 12.39 14.84 -12.88
N ASN A 87 12.35 16.08 -13.36
CA ASN A 87 11.44 17.12 -12.85
C ASN A 87 10.00 16.90 -13.39
N ASP A 88 9.52 15.65 -13.36
CA ASP A 88 8.23 15.30 -13.96
C ASP A 88 7.07 15.69 -13.03
N VAL A 89 6.35 16.75 -13.41
CA VAL A 89 5.24 17.30 -12.62
C VAL A 89 3.97 16.49 -12.92
N VAL A 90 3.91 15.28 -12.37
CA VAL A 90 2.83 14.31 -12.61
C VAL A 90 1.47 14.82 -12.11
N ALA A 91 0.75 15.50 -12.99
CA ALA A 91 -0.61 15.97 -12.73
C ALA A 91 -1.60 14.79 -12.71
N SER A 92 -2.44 14.71 -11.66
CA SER A 92 -3.45 13.66 -11.54
C SER A 92 -4.44 13.69 -12.72
N PRO A 93 -4.84 12.54 -13.31
CA PRO A 93 -5.81 12.45 -14.42
C PRO A 93 -7.26 12.79 -14.01
N THR A 94 -7.44 13.52 -12.91
CA THR A 94 -8.72 14.03 -12.38
C THR A 94 -8.74 15.56 -12.29
N ALA A 95 -7.74 16.26 -12.83
CA ALA A 95 -7.67 17.72 -12.81
C ALA A 95 -8.73 18.38 -13.72
N SER A 96 -9.67 19.13 -13.12
CA SER A 96 -10.80 19.78 -13.79
C SER A 96 -10.43 21.06 -14.57
N SER A 97 -9.41 21.03 -15.44
CA SER A 97 -9.06 22.17 -16.31
C SER A 97 -8.18 21.80 -17.53
N PHE A 98 -8.74 21.02 -18.45
CA PHE A 98 -8.17 20.93 -19.81
C PHE A 98 -8.50 22.20 -20.61
N ALA A 99 -7.58 23.16 -20.61
CA ALA A 99 -7.58 24.27 -21.56
C ALA A 99 -6.96 23.81 -22.90
N PRO A 100 -7.57 24.09 -24.06
CA PRO A 100 -6.96 23.76 -25.35
C PRO A 100 -5.74 24.65 -25.61
N ALA A 101 -4.58 24.02 -25.85
CA ALA A 101 -3.37 24.74 -26.23
C ALA A 101 -3.55 25.39 -27.61
N VAL A 102 -3.62 26.73 -27.65
CA VAL A 102 -3.59 27.50 -28.89
C VAL A 102 -2.15 27.58 -29.38
N MET A 103 -1.94 27.22 -30.65
CA MET A 103 -0.62 27.15 -31.27
C MET A 103 -0.23 28.48 -31.94
N ASP A 104 1.05 28.82 -31.80
CA ASP A 104 1.81 29.83 -32.57
C ASP A 104 1.54 31.33 -32.31
N LYS A 105 2.58 32.15 -32.50
CA LYS A 105 2.60 33.61 -32.30
C LYS A 105 3.79 34.28 -33.00
N ALA A 106 3.64 34.67 -34.26
CA ALA A 106 4.71 35.32 -35.05
C ALA A 106 4.27 36.60 -35.80
N HIS A 107 4.64 37.76 -35.23
CA HIS A 107 4.70 39.13 -35.79
C HIS A 107 3.47 39.81 -36.47
N PRO A 108 3.42 41.17 -36.52
CA PRO A 108 2.27 41.94 -37.03
C PRO A 108 2.54 42.80 -38.29
N GLN A 109 1.49 43.17 -39.03
CA GLN A 109 1.17 44.50 -39.61
C GLN A 109 -0.21 44.44 -40.35
N PRO A 110 -0.85 45.57 -40.79
CA PRO A 110 -2.32 45.68 -40.87
C PRO A 110 -2.89 46.03 -42.27
N ILE A 111 -4.23 46.15 -42.39
CA ILE A 111 -5.04 47.17 -43.15
C ILE A 111 -6.50 46.70 -43.38
N ALA A 112 -7.47 47.65 -43.39
CA ALA A 112 -8.90 47.54 -43.77
C ALA A 112 -9.81 46.66 -42.84
N GLU A 113 -11.08 46.98 -42.53
CA GLU A 113 -12.24 47.49 -43.32
C GLU A 113 -12.74 46.45 -44.35
N GLU A 114 -14.02 46.10 -44.49
CA GLU A 114 -15.29 46.84 -44.29
C GLU A 114 -16.46 45.89 -43.89
N ASP A 115 -17.67 46.42 -43.63
CA ASP A 115 -18.92 45.67 -43.40
C ASP A 115 -19.42 44.90 -44.65
N THR A 116 -20.23 43.84 -44.48
CA THR A 116 -21.67 43.87 -44.88
C THR A 116 -22.48 42.57 -44.64
N PHE A 117 -23.79 42.77 -44.61
CA PHE A 117 -24.89 41.82 -44.41
C PHE A 117 -25.38 41.27 -45.78
N GLY A 118 -25.66 39.97 -45.93
CA GLY A 118 -26.09 39.42 -47.24
C GLY A 118 -26.77 38.03 -47.22
N ASN A 119 -28.04 37.99 -47.64
CA ASN A 119 -28.87 36.78 -47.80
C ASN A 119 -29.08 36.46 -49.30
N PHE A 120 -29.72 35.31 -49.61
CA PHE A 120 -30.01 34.72 -50.94
C PHE A 120 -28.81 34.03 -51.65
N GLY A 121 -29.03 33.00 -52.49
CA GLY A 121 -30.27 32.22 -52.67
C GLY A 121 -30.47 31.59 -54.07
N ASN A 122 -30.45 30.26 -54.13
CA ASN A 122 -31.13 29.38 -55.11
C ASN A 122 -30.82 29.50 -56.62
N PHE A 123 -30.31 28.41 -57.22
CA PHE A 123 -30.44 28.12 -58.67
C PHE A 123 -30.65 26.60 -58.90
N ALA A 124 -31.25 26.18 -60.02
CA ALA A 124 -31.89 24.86 -60.15
C ALA A 124 -31.83 24.20 -61.55
N GLY A 125 -32.15 22.89 -61.60
CA GLY A 125 -32.23 22.04 -62.81
C GLY A 125 -30.92 21.30 -63.14
N PHE A 126 -30.86 20.19 -63.89
CA PHE A 126 -31.87 19.31 -64.53
C PHE A 126 -31.09 18.05 -65.06
N SER A 127 -31.59 16.81 -65.29
CA SER A 127 -32.88 16.12 -65.15
C SER A 127 -32.66 14.58 -65.12
N GLY A 128 -33.70 13.75 -64.92
CA GLY A 128 -33.63 12.27 -65.07
C GLY A 128 -34.69 11.50 -64.24
N SER A 129 -35.21 10.38 -64.73
CA SER A 129 -36.45 9.76 -64.19
C SER A 129 -36.46 8.23 -64.01
N ALA A 130 -37.32 7.80 -63.07
CA ALA A 130 -37.94 6.47 -62.92
C ALA A 130 -37.13 5.33 -62.25
N GLY A 131 -37.76 4.71 -61.23
CA GLY A 131 -37.22 3.58 -60.45
C GLY A 131 -37.72 3.58 -59.00
N ALA A 132 -38.96 3.15 -58.75
CA ALA A 132 -39.60 3.33 -57.44
C ALA A 132 -39.46 2.12 -56.51
N VAL A 133 -38.86 2.32 -55.33
CA VAL A 133 -38.89 1.39 -54.17
C VAL A 133 -39.12 2.21 -52.89
N LYS A 134 -40.08 1.80 -52.04
CA LYS A 134 -40.31 2.43 -50.73
C LYS A 134 -39.49 1.74 -49.64
N PRO A 135 -38.77 2.47 -48.76
CA PRO A 135 -38.27 1.94 -47.50
C PRO A 135 -39.43 1.77 -46.48
N PRO A 136 -39.27 0.91 -45.46
CA PRO A 136 -40.31 0.65 -44.45
C PRO A 136 -40.45 1.79 -43.43
N GLN A 137 -41.66 1.98 -42.91
CA GLN A 137 -41.94 2.97 -41.86
C GLN A 137 -41.62 2.40 -40.47
N SER A 138 -40.80 3.11 -39.70
CA SER A 138 -40.66 2.89 -38.25
C SER A 138 -41.68 3.73 -37.48
N GLN A 139 -42.66 3.09 -36.84
CA GLN A 139 -43.50 3.75 -35.85
C GLN A 139 -42.73 3.95 -34.53
N PRO A 140 -42.95 5.06 -33.80
CA PRO A 140 -42.43 5.20 -32.44
C PRO A 140 -43.22 4.31 -31.47
N PRO A 141 -42.58 3.56 -30.56
CA PRO A 141 -43.28 2.81 -29.54
C PRO A 141 -43.93 3.75 -28.50
N SER A 142 -45.19 3.49 -28.18
CA SER A 142 -45.94 4.22 -27.15
C SER A 142 -45.40 3.92 -25.74
N ALA A 143 -45.18 4.96 -24.94
CA ALA A 143 -44.66 4.82 -23.58
C ALA A 143 -45.74 4.36 -22.58
N ASN A 144 -45.49 3.25 -21.88
CA ASN A 144 -46.23 2.87 -20.67
C ASN A 144 -45.59 3.55 -19.45
N PRO A 145 -46.36 4.19 -18.55
CA PRO A 145 -45.81 5.01 -17.46
C PRO A 145 -45.42 4.23 -16.18
N HIS A 146 -45.21 2.90 -16.26
CA HIS A 146 -44.92 2.06 -15.09
C HIS A 146 -43.85 0.99 -15.37
N GLU A 147 -42.58 1.39 -15.31
CA GLU A 147 -41.46 0.49 -15.02
C GLU A 147 -40.32 1.29 -14.36
N PRO A 148 -39.79 0.87 -13.19
CA PRO A 148 -38.62 1.52 -12.60
C PRO A 148 -37.39 1.24 -13.48
N GLN A 149 -36.53 2.23 -13.67
CA GLN A 149 -35.40 2.17 -14.61
C GLN A 149 -34.51 0.94 -14.35
N SER A 150 -34.61 -0.06 -15.23
CA SER A 150 -33.85 -1.30 -15.13
C SER A 150 -32.39 -1.03 -15.51
N PHE A 151 -31.47 -1.29 -14.58
CA PHE A 151 -30.04 -1.21 -14.86
C PHE A 151 -29.68 -2.18 -16.00
N PRO A 152 -28.77 -1.81 -16.94
CA PRO A 152 -28.45 -2.65 -18.08
C PRO A 152 -27.99 -4.05 -17.65
N ASN A 153 -28.37 -5.10 -18.39
CA ASN A 153 -28.10 -6.51 -18.05
C ASN A 153 -26.60 -6.89 -17.87
N ASN A 154 -25.65 -6.01 -18.19
CA ASN A 154 -24.22 -6.16 -17.95
C ASN A 154 -23.69 -5.37 -16.73
N TYR A 155 -24.56 -4.68 -15.98
CA TYR A 155 -24.22 -3.89 -14.80
C TYR A 155 -24.03 -4.82 -13.58
N ASN A 156 -22.87 -5.49 -13.53
CA ASN A 156 -22.51 -6.38 -12.45
C ASN A 156 -22.22 -5.57 -11.16
N LEU A 157 -23.21 -5.49 -10.26
CA LEU A 157 -23.17 -4.69 -9.03
C LEU A 157 -22.02 -5.06 -8.07
N ASN A 158 -21.41 -6.24 -8.22
CA ASN A 158 -20.38 -6.75 -7.32
C ASN A 158 -18.94 -6.49 -7.82
N ARG A 159 -18.73 -5.53 -8.75
CA ARG A 159 -17.37 -5.06 -9.06
C ARG A 159 -16.78 -4.32 -7.85
N ARG A 160 -15.57 -4.72 -7.43
CA ARG A 160 -14.78 -3.95 -6.46
C ARG A 160 -14.47 -2.57 -7.04
N THR A 161 -14.85 -1.52 -6.33
CA THR A 161 -14.48 -0.14 -6.64
C THR A 161 -13.15 0.21 -5.98
N SER A 162 -12.39 1.13 -6.57
CA SER A 162 -11.24 1.75 -5.92
C SER A 162 -11.69 2.73 -4.84
N VAL A 163 -10.93 2.83 -3.76
CA VAL A 163 -11.04 3.90 -2.75
C VAL A 163 -9.71 4.65 -2.68
N SER A 164 -9.76 5.94 -2.36
CA SER A 164 -8.58 6.77 -2.11
C SER A 164 -8.82 7.65 -0.89
N ALA A 165 -7.75 8.18 -0.32
CA ALA A 165 -7.79 9.32 0.57
C ALA A 165 -7.16 10.55 -0.12
N GLU A 166 -7.12 11.65 0.60
CA GLU A 166 -6.38 12.85 0.25
C GLU A 166 -4.87 12.55 0.26
N SER A 167 -4.15 13.11 -0.72
CA SER A 167 -2.69 13.07 -0.75
C SER A 167 -2.12 14.00 0.32
N LEU A 168 -1.18 13.48 1.12
CA LEU A 168 -0.44 14.22 2.13
C LEU A 168 1.05 14.11 1.79
N ASN A 169 1.77 15.22 1.81
CA ASN A 169 3.21 15.23 1.52
C ASN A 169 4.00 15.15 2.84
N PRO A 170 4.65 14.02 3.17
CA PRO A 170 5.40 13.87 4.42
C PRO A 170 6.67 14.73 4.49
N ALA A 171 7.20 15.19 3.34
CA ALA A 171 8.31 16.15 3.35
C ALA A 171 7.86 17.58 3.69
N SER A 172 6.56 17.90 3.55
CA SER A 172 6.05 19.26 3.79
C SER A 172 5.84 19.59 5.27
N SER A 173 5.63 18.61 6.17
CA SER A 173 5.44 18.87 7.61
C SER A 173 6.69 19.39 8.31
N ALA A 174 7.88 19.22 7.72
CA ALA A 174 9.10 19.91 8.14
C ALA A 174 9.08 21.43 7.87
N ASN A 175 8.20 21.92 7.00
CA ASN A 175 8.08 23.32 6.59
C ASN A 175 6.73 23.97 6.99
N ASP A 176 5.67 23.17 7.14
CA ASP A 176 4.28 23.63 7.41
C ASP A 176 4.06 24.06 8.88
N ASN A 177 5.04 23.85 9.77
CA ASN A 177 4.97 24.09 11.22
C ASN A 177 3.70 23.54 11.89
N TRP A 178 3.14 22.46 11.34
CA TRP A 178 1.88 21.89 11.80
C TRP A 178 2.09 21.17 13.13
N VAL A 179 1.22 21.46 14.10
CA VAL A 179 1.19 20.83 15.42
C VAL A 179 -0.16 20.13 15.58
N PRO A 180 -0.21 18.88 16.05
CA PRO A 180 -1.47 18.22 16.37
C PRO A 180 -2.32 19.10 17.31
N PRO A 181 -3.62 19.30 17.01
CA PRO A 181 -4.49 20.07 17.90
C PRO A 181 -4.57 19.37 19.25
N PHE A 182 -4.58 20.15 20.33
CA PHE A 182 -4.70 19.62 21.69
C PHE A 182 -5.92 20.22 22.38
N HIS A 183 -6.91 19.36 22.66
CA HIS A 183 -8.07 19.71 23.47
C HIS A 183 -7.88 19.12 24.88
N PRO A 184 -7.85 19.94 25.94
CA PRO A 184 -7.62 19.48 27.31
C PRO A 184 -8.77 18.57 27.79
N LYS A 185 -8.42 17.54 28.56
CA LYS A 185 -9.31 16.50 29.07
C LYS A 185 -8.88 16.12 30.47
N THR A 186 -9.82 15.71 31.32
CA THR A 186 -9.48 15.15 32.65
C THR A 186 -8.84 13.76 32.50
N ASP A 187 -8.09 13.32 33.50
CA ASP A 187 -7.46 11.99 33.49
C ASP A 187 -8.49 10.87 33.35
N GLU A 188 -9.68 11.04 33.93
CA GLU A 188 -10.80 10.11 33.74
C GLU A 188 -11.31 10.07 32.29
N GLN A 189 -11.45 11.22 31.63
CA GLN A 189 -11.85 11.31 30.23
C GLN A 189 -10.80 10.64 29.34
N GLN A 190 -9.51 10.85 29.61
CA GLN A 190 -8.44 10.13 28.91
C GLN A 190 -8.49 8.62 29.17
N ALA A 191 -8.75 8.18 30.40
CA ALA A 191 -8.86 6.75 30.73
C ALA A 191 -10.07 6.08 30.04
N ARG A 192 -11.23 6.74 30.03
CA ARG A 192 -12.42 6.30 29.27
C ARG A 192 -12.13 6.22 27.78
N LEU A 193 -11.48 7.24 27.21
CA LEU A 193 -11.10 7.28 25.79
C LEU A 193 -10.11 6.18 25.41
N ARG A 194 -9.03 5.97 26.18
CA ARG A 194 -8.07 4.87 25.98
C ARG A 194 -8.79 3.53 25.94
N SER A 195 -9.69 3.28 26.90
CA SER A 195 -10.49 2.05 26.96
C SER A 195 -11.42 1.90 25.75
N ALA A 196 -12.08 2.97 25.33
CA ALA A 196 -13.03 2.97 24.20
C ALA A 196 -12.38 2.70 22.84
N VAL A 197 -11.12 3.13 22.63
CA VAL A 197 -10.40 2.90 21.36
C VAL A 197 -9.50 1.66 21.37
N ALA A 198 -9.15 1.08 22.52
CA ALA A 198 -8.21 -0.05 22.60
C ALA A 198 -8.62 -1.29 21.79
N GLY A 199 -9.93 -1.53 21.63
CA GLY A 199 -10.46 -2.62 20.80
C GLY A 199 -10.49 -2.34 19.29
N ASN A 200 -10.13 -1.13 18.86
CA ASN A 200 -10.23 -0.69 17.47
C ASN A 200 -8.91 -0.91 16.71
N PHE A 201 -8.98 -1.55 15.54
CA PHE A 201 -7.81 -1.93 14.74
C PHE A 201 -6.94 -0.74 14.29
N LEU A 202 -7.52 0.47 14.19
CA LEU A 202 -6.79 1.70 13.85
C LEU A 202 -5.96 2.27 15.01
N PHE A 203 -6.23 1.84 16.25
CA PHE A 203 -5.64 2.39 17.47
C PHE A 203 -4.78 1.36 18.22
N SER A 204 -5.04 0.05 18.03
CA SER A 204 -4.35 -1.04 18.72
C SER A 204 -2.88 -1.27 18.33
N HIS A 205 -2.38 -0.58 17.30
CA HIS A 205 -0.99 -0.66 16.82
C HIS A 205 -0.25 0.69 16.93
N LEU A 206 -0.81 1.66 17.64
CA LEU A 206 -0.17 2.95 17.90
C LEU A 206 0.79 2.83 19.09
N ASP A 207 1.92 3.54 19.04
CA ASP A 207 2.76 3.71 20.23
C ASP A 207 2.14 4.69 21.23
N ASP A 208 2.68 4.76 22.45
CA ASP A 208 2.14 5.61 23.53
C ASP A 208 2.11 7.10 23.17
N GLU A 209 3.04 7.58 22.33
CA GLU A 209 3.13 8.98 21.91
C GLU A 209 2.10 9.28 20.83
N GLN A 210 2.00 8.44 19.80
CA GLN A 210 0.95 8.48 18.78
C GLN A 210 -0.44 8.42 19.43
N SER A 211 -0.64 7.50 20.37
CA SER A 211 -1.87 7.35 21.14
C SER A 211 -2.19 8.61 21.95
N ALA A 212 -1.21 9.19 22.65
CA ALA A 212 -1.39 10.44 23.39
C ALA A 212 -1.72 11.63 22.47
N GLN A 213 -1.07 11.76 21.31
CA GLN A 213 -1.34 12.82 20.33
C GLN A 213 -2.75 12.68 19.71
N VAL A 214 -3.12 11.47 19.28
CA VAL A 214 -4.46 11.17 18.71
C VAL A 214 -5.57 11.41 19.74
N LEU A 215 -5.37 11.00 21.00
CA LEU A 215 -6.34 11.26 22.07
C LEU A 215 -6.35 12.72 22.54
N GLY A 216 -5.25 13.46 22.39
CA GLY A 216 -5.18 14.91 22.54
C GLY A 216 -6.04 15.64 21.49
N ALA A 217 -5.97 15.18 20.23
CA ALA A 217 -6.66 15.75 19.08
C ALA A 217 -8.18 15.54 19.04
N LEU A 218 -8.73 14.60 19.82
CA LEU A 218 -10.19 14.43 19.95
C LEU A 218 -10.84 15.71 20.52
N GLN A 219 -11.74 16.33 19.76
CA GLN A 219 -12.50 17.53 20.13
C GLN A 219 -13.85 17.14 20.78
N GLU A 220 -14.27 17.86 21.83
CA GLU A 220 -15.60 17.65 22.42
C GLU A 220 -16.70 18.23 21.52
N LYS A 221 -17.76 17.45 21.29
CA LYS A 221 -18.94 17.80 20.49
C LYS A 221 -20.21 17.52 21.31
N PRO A 222 -20.67 18.49 22.13
CA PRO A 222 -21.92 18.34 22.89
C PRO A 222 -23.14 18.40 21.97
N ILE A 223 -24.16 17.59 22.27
CA ILE A 223 -25.37 17.46 21.47
C ILE A 223 -26.59 17.71 22.38
N PRO A 224 -27.18 18.93 22.35
CA PRO A 224 -28.09 19.40 23.40
C PRO A 224 -29.51 18.84 23.31
N THR A 225 -29.87 18.10 22.26
CA THR A 225 -31.25 17.65 22.01
C THR A 225 -31.28 16.35 21.21
N LYS A 226 -32.25 15.48 21.54
CA LYS A 226 -32.49 14.22 20.82
C LYS A 226 -32.95 14.45 19.38
N GLY A 227 -32.77 13.44 18.52
CA GLY A 227 -33.19 13.47 17.11
C GLY A 227 -32.20 14.14 16.15
N ILE A 228 -31.10 14.72 16.66
CA ILE A 228 -30.03 15.25 15.81
C ILE A 228 -29.32 14.09 15.11
N LYS A 229 -29.26 14.16 13.77
CA LYS A 229 -28.52 13.21 12.94
C LYS A 229 -27.04 13.62 12.91
N VAL A 230 -26.16 12.79 13.43
CA VAL A 230 -24.71 13.03 13.53
C VAL A 230 -23.98 12.62 12.26
N ILE A 231 -24.48 11.59 11.60
CA ILE A 231 -24.02 11.03 10.34
C ILE A 231 -25.26 10.72 9.51
N LEU A 232 -25.25 11.05 8.21
CA LEU A 232 -26.26 10.58 7.25
C LEU A 232 -25.67 9.47 6.37
N GLN A 233 -26.49 8.50 6.00
CA GLN A 233 -26.09 7.44 5.07
C GLN A 233 -25.94 7.98 3.64
N GLY A 234 -24.81 7.67 3.01
CA GLY A 234 -24.44 8.13 1.67
C GLY A 234 -23.57 9.39 1.63
N ASP A 235 -23.50 10.15 2.73
CA ASP A 235 -22.62 11.32 2.84
C ASP A 235 -21.14 10.94 2.88
N VAL A 236 -20.25 11.88 2.56
CA VAL A 236 -18.81 11.75 2.76
C VAL A 236 -18.50 11.65 4.25
N GLY A 237 -17.60 10.73 4.63
CA GLY A 237 -17.25 10.49 6.02
C GLY A 237 -15.91 11.08 6.44
N ASP A 238 -15.91 12.25 7.07
CA ASP A 238 -14.65 12.95 7.45
C ASP A 238 -14.22 12.75 8.91
N TYR A 239 -15.15 12.33 9.78
CA TYR A 239 -14.94 12.21 11.23
C TYR A 239 -15.15 10.79 11.77
N PHE A 240 -14.32 10.40 12.73
CA PHE A 240 -14.58 9.34 13.71
C PHE A 240 -15.20 9.94 14.97
N TYR A 241 -16.06 9.17 15.65
CA TYR A 241 -16.71 9.59 16.89
C TYR A 241 -16.62 8.52 17.99
N VAL A 242 -16.38 8.97 19.23
CA VAL A 242 -16.45 8.15 20.45
C VAL A 242 -17.52 8.74 21.38
N VAL A 243 -18.33 7.90 22.03
CA VAL A 243 -19.40 8.35 22.92
C VAL A 243 -18.87 8.58 24.35
N GLU A 244 -18.78 9.84 24.75
CA GLU A 244 -18.49 10.20 26.15
C GLU A 244 -19.73 10.01 27.03
N LYS A 245 -20.92 10.38 26.52
CA LYS A 245 -22.19 10.27 27.23
C LYS A 245 -23.38 10.19 26.26
N GLY A 246 -24.42 9.47 26.67
CA GLY A 246 -25.70 9.38 25.97
C GLY A 246 -25.83 8.13 25.10
N LEU A 247 -26.88 8.10 24.28
CA LEU A 247 -27.24 6.97 23.42
C LEU A 247 -27.47 7.41 21.98
N PHE A 248 -26.97 6.62 21.04
CA PHE A 248 -27.05 6.86 19.60
C PHE A 248 -27.64 5.65 18.88
N ASP A 249 -28.70 5.86 18.12
CA ASP A 249 -29.38 4.85 17.32
C ASP A 249 -28.83 4.84 15.90
N ILE A 250 -28.51 3.63 15.40
CA ILE A 250 -27.96 3.42 14.06
C ILE A 250 -29.04 2.86 13.15
N TYR A 251 -29.25 3.50 12.01
CA TYR A 251 -30.24 3.13 10.99
C TYR A 251 -29.57 2.87 9.64
N VAL A 252 -30.08 1.89 8.89
CA VAL A 252 -29.61 1.57 7.53
C VAL A 252 -30.81 1.47 6.60
N ASN A 253 -30.82 2.31 5.56
CA ASN A 253 -31.72 2.19 4.41
C ASN A 253 -31.09 1.22 3.37
N PRO A 254 -31.80 0.17 2.92
CA PRO A 254 -31.34 -0.74 1.88
C PRO A 254 -30.96 -0.09 0.54
N SER A 255 -31.45 1.12 0.22
CA SER A 255 -31.07 1.83 -1.01
C SER A 255 -29.66 2.44 -1.00
N GLY A 256 -28.97 2.40 0.16
CA GLY A 256 -27.61 2.89 0.31
C GLY A 256 -27.51 4.40 0.59
N LYS A 257 -28.64 5.12 0.69
CA LYS A 257 -28.69 6.57 0.96
C LYS A 257 -29.86 6.92 1.88
N LEU A 258 -29.83 8.11 2.49
CA LEU A 258 -31.00 8.69 3.14
C LEU A 258 -32.06 9.09 2.09
N GLU A 259 -33.32 8.77 2.34
CA GLU A 259 -34.46 9.12 1.48
C GLU A 259 -35.49 10.02 2.19
N ASN A 260 -36.39 10.62 1.41
CA ASN A 260 -37.46 11.49 1.90
C ASN A 260 -38.74 10.69 2.16
N GLY A 261 -39.21 10.69 3.41
CA GLY A 261 -40.44 10.01 3.83
C GLY A 261 -40.34 9.50 5.27
N PRO A 262 -41.41 8.90 5.82
CA PRO A 262 -41.37 8.32 7.17
C PRO A 262 -40.34 7.17 7.26
N ASP A 263 -40.28 6.31 6.25
CA ASP A 263 -39.39 5.15 6.21
C ASP A 263 -37.98 5.45 5.65
N GLY A 264 -37.76 6.66 5.13
CA GLY A 264 -36.53 7.03 4.40
C GLY A 264 -35.24 7.05 5.24
N LEU A 265 -35.38 6.96 6.57
CA LEU A 265 -34.28 6.74 7.52
C LEU A 265 -33.73 5.30 7.47
N GLY A 266 -34.52 4.34 6.99
CA GLY A 266 -34.22 2.91 7.02
C GLY A 266 -34.52 2.24 8.37
N THR A 267 -34.15 0.97 8.49
CA THR A 267 -34.41 0.17 9.69
C THR A 267 -33.36 0.45 10.76
N LYS A 268 -33.77 0.56 12.04
CA LYS A 268 -32.83 0.61 13.17
C LYS A 268 -32.10 -0.74 13.30
N VAL A 269 -30.78 -0.75 13.13
CA VAL A 269 -29.95 -1.96 13.18
C VAL A 269 -29.22 -2.15 14.52
N SER A 270 -28.92 -1.06 15.23
CA SER A 270 -28.19 -1.11 16.51
C SER A 270 -28.37 0.17 17.33
N SER A 271 -27.83 0.19 18.55
CA SER A 271 -27.66 1.40 19.37
C SER A 271 -26.29 1.37 20.04
N VAL A 272 -25.65 2.53 20.21
CA VAL A 272 -24.31 2.71 20.78
C VAL A 272 -24.37 3.70 21.93
N GLY A 273 -23.93 3.26 23.12
CA GLY A 273 -23.84 4.09 24.33
C GLY A 273 -22.40 4.48 24.69
N GLN A 274 -22.23 5.02 25.90
CA GLN A 274 -20.92 5.42 26.46
C GLN A 274 -19.82 4.37 26.28
N GLY A 275 -18.64 4.82 25.86
CA GLY A 275 -17.48 3.96 25.58
C GLY A 275 -17.53 3.26 24.22
N GLY A 276 -18.67 3.25 23.55
CA GLY A 276 -18.77 2.84 22.15
C GLY A 276 -18.25 3.92 21.19
N SER A 277 -17.95 3.51 19.95
CA SER A 277 -17.48 4.41 18.90
C SER A 277 -18.10 4.06 17.55
N PHE A 278 -18.07 5.00 16.59
CA PHE A 278 -18.62 4.79 15.25
C PHE A 278 -17.96 5.67 14.18
N GLY A 279 -18.01 5.18 12.94
CA GLY A 279 -17.53 5.92 11.77
C GLY A 279 -16.03 5.80 11.47
N GLU A 280 -15.31 4.89 12.14
CA GLU A 280 -13.84 4.70 12.08
C GLU A 280 -13.24 4.65 10.67
N LEU A 281 -13.92 4.04 9.70
CA LEU A 281 -13.42 3.91 8.32
C LEU A 281 -13.20 5.27 7.63
N ALA A 282 -13.87 6.33 8.13
CA ALA A 282 -13.63 7.72 7.74
C ALA A 282 -12.17 8.17 7.91
N LEU A 283 -11.42 7.57 8.85
CA LEU A 283 -10.02 7.91 9.09
C LEU A 283 -9.06 7.28 8.07
N MET A 284 -9.49 6.20 7.39
CA MET A 284 -8.65 5.49 6.42
C MET A 284 -8.73 6.12 5.03
N TYR A 285 -9.94 6.28 4.50
CA TYR A 285 -10.20 6.61 3.10
C TYR A 285 -11.52 7.39 2.94
N ASN A 286 -11.65 8.08 1.81
CA ASN A 286 -12.86 8.79 1.44
C ASN A 286 -13.90 7.77 0.91
N ALA A 287 -14.85 7.40 1.76
CA ALA A 287 -15.96 6.52 1.42
C ALA A 287 -17.30 7.07 1.93
N PRO A 288 -18.41 6.79 1.23
CA PRO A 288 -19.75 7.06 1.71
C PRO A 288 -20.05 6.37 3.04
N ARG A 289 -20.76 7.06 3.93
CA ARG A 289 -21.22 6.54 5.22
C ARG A 289 -22.24 5.42 5.00
N ALA A 290 -21.97 4.24 5.56
CA ALA A 290 -22.81 3.05 5.40
C ALA A 290 -24.13 3.06 6.20
N ALA A 291 -24.29 3.98 7.16
CA ALA A 291 -25.44 4.07 8.05
C ALA A 291 -25.72 5.53 8.47
N THR A 292 -26.96 5.83 8.83
CA THR A 292 -27.36 7.08 9.49
C THR A 292 -27.28 6.89 11.01
N VAL A 293 -26.70 7.84 11.74
CA VAL A 293 -26.57 7.80 13.20
C VAL A 293 -27.32 8.97 13.82
N VAL A 294 -28.27 8.69 14.71
CA VAL A 294 -29.18 9.69 15.31
C VAL A 294 -29.08 9.60 16.82
N THR A 295 -28.98 10.73 17.52
CA THR A 295 -28.95 10.71 18.99
C THR A 295 -30.35 10.50 19.59
N ALA A 296 -30.46 9.66 20.62
CA ALA A 296 -31.72 9.34 21.29
C ALA A 296 -32.03 10.27 22.50
N GLU A 297 -31.00 10.90 23.07
CA GLU A 297 -31.07 11.73 24.28
C GLU A 297 -30.01 12.86 24.28
N GLN A 298 -29.96 13.70 25.31
CA GLN A 298 -28.89 14.71 25.43
C GLN A 298 -27.54 14.01 25.62
N SER A 299 -26.62 14.22 24.68
CA SER A 299 -25.44 13.37 24.50
C SER A 299 -24.16 14.19 24.32
N THR A 300 -23.01 13.54 24.42
CA THR A 300 -21.68 14.14 24.20
C THR A 300 -20.79 13.15 23.45
N LEU A 301 -20.18 13.63 22.36
CA LEU A 301 -19.22 12.88 21.56
C LEU A 301 -17.84 13.50 21.69
N TRP A 302 -16.81 12.67 21.54
CA TRP A 302 -15.50 13.09 21.06
C TRP A 302 -15.43 12.89 19.55
N ALA A 303 -14.83 13.84 18.84
CA ALA A 303 -14.71 13.84 17.37
C ALA A 303 -13.26 14.00 16.94
N LEU A 304 -12.82 13.21 15.95
CA LEU A 304 -11.50 13.32 15.31
C LEU A 304 -11.66 13.27 13.80
N ASP A 305 -11.00 14.17 13.07
CA ASP A 305 -11.04 14.20 11.62
C ASP A 305 -9.95 13.33 10.96
N ARG A 306 -10.21 12.92 9.71
CA ARG A 306 -9.31 12.11 8.89
C ARG A 306 -7.92 12.74 8.69
N VAL A 307 -7.85 14.05 8.48
CA VAL A 307 -6.60 14.73 8.10
C VAL A 307 -5.67 14.82 9.30
N THR A 308 -6.17 15.21 10.46
CA THR A 308 -5.43 15.23 11.72
C THR A 308 -4.91 13.84 12.09
N PHE A 309 -5.77 12.81 12.03
CA PHE A 309 -5.34 11.43 12.31
C PHE A 309 -4.23 10.98 11.35
N ARG A 310 -4.41 11.16 10.05
CA ARG A 310 -3.40 10.78 9.05
C ARG A 310 -2.11 11.58 9.18
N ARG A 311 -2.15 12.88 9.48
CA ARG A 311 -0.95 13.70 9.73
C ARG A 311 -0.18 13.19 10.95
N ILE A 312 -0.83 12.94 12.09
CA ILE A 312 -0.17 12.38 13.30
C ILE A 312 0.57 11.07 12.98
N LEU A 313 -0.07 10.14 12.25
CA LEU A 313 0.56 8.86 11.89
C LEU A 313 1.69 9.02 10.87
N MET A 314 1.53 9.90 9.87
CA MET A 314 2.55 10.12 8.84
C MET A 314 3.77 10.87 9.38
N ASP A 315 3.57 11.90 10.20
CA ASP A 315 4.66 12.71 10.75
C ASP A 315 5.50 11.91 11.75
N SER A 316 4.88 11.16 12.66
CA SER A 316 5.59 10.27 13.59
C SER A 316 6.34 9.15 12.86
N ALA A 317 5.76 8.55 11.82
CA ALA A 317 6.44 7.54 11.00
C ALA A 317 7.62 8.15 10.20
N PHE A 318 7.44 9.34 9.60
CA PHE A 318 8.48 10.03 8.83
C PHE A 318 9.63 10.50 9.72
N GLN A 319 9.34 11.07 10.90
CA GLN A 319 10.35 11.43 11.90
C GLN A 319 11.13 10.21 12.38
N ARG A 320 10.45 9.08 12.66
CA ARG A 320 11.09 7.81 13.04
C ARG A 320 12.00 7.29 11.92
N ARG A 321 11.53 7.30 10.66
CA ARG A 321 12.33 6.92 9.49
C ARG A 321 13.58 7.78 9.35
N ARG A 322 13.42 9.11 9.40
CA ARG A 322 14.52 10.08 9.26
C ARG A 322 15.53 9.99 10.41
N MET A 323 15.07 9.72 11.64
CA MET A 323 15.92 9.43 12.79
C MET A 323 16.79 8.19 12.53
N TYR A 324 16.20 7.10 12.06
CA TYR A 324 16.94 5.89 11.72
C TYR A 324 17.85 6.08 10.51
N GLU A 325 17.42 6.73 9.43
CA GLU A 325 18.26 6.95 8.24
C GLU A 325 19.52 7.76 8.56
N GLY A 326 19.40 8.83 9.37
CA GLY A 326 20.55 9.60 9.85
C GLY A 326 21.44 8.81 10.81
N PHE A 327 20.86 8.01 11.72
CA PHE A 327 21.64 7.14 12.60
C PHE A 327 22.40 6.05 11.83
N LEU A 328 21.76 5.39 10.87
CA LEU A 328 22.36 4.33 10.05
C LEU A 328 23.43 4.86 9.08
N GLU A 329 23.43 6.15 8.78
CA GLU A 329 24.51 6.84 8.06
C GLU A 329 25.75 7.07 8.94
N GLU A 330 25.58 7.31 10.24
CA GLU A 330 26.70 7.37 11.19
C GLU A 330 27.36 6.00 11.46
N VAL A 331 26.63 4.88 11.29
CA VAL A 331 27.12 3.52 11.60
C VAL A 331 28.19 3.06 10.60
N PRO A 332 29.47 2.89 10.99
CA PRO A 332 30.56 2.63 10.02
C PRO A 332 30.40 1.33 9.25
N LEU A 333 29.76 0.31 9.85
CA LEU A 333 29.43 -0.97 9.20
C LEU A 333 28.52 -0.81 7.97
N LEU A 334 27.64 0.19 7.98
CA LEU A 334 26.58 0.40 6.98
C LEU A 334 26.96 1.47 5.94
N SER A 335 28.15 2.06 6.07
CA SER A 335 28.70 3.07 5.14
C SER A 335 28.78 2.61 3.69
N SER A 336 28.88 1.29 3.44
CA SER A 336 28.89 0.71 2.09
C SER A 336 27.51 0.47 1.47
N LEU A 337 26.42 0.73 2.20
CA LEU A 337 25.05 0.57 1.72
C LEU A 337 24.54 1.85 1.05
N THR A 338 23.83 1.70 -0.07
CA THR A 338 23.13 2.80 -0.73
C THR A 338 22.05 3.40 0.18
N PRO A 339 21.66 4.67 -0.01
CA PRO A 339 20.56 5.28 0.77
C PRO A 339 19.27 4.45 0.73
N TYR A 340 18.95 3.86 -0.43
CA TYR A 340 17.77 3.00 -0.61
C TYR A 340 17.85 1.69 0.20
N GLU A 341 19.03 1.10 0.36
CA GLU A 341 19.23 -0.07 1.23
C GLU A 341 19.16 0.29 2.71
N ARG A 342 19.78 1.40 3.13
CA ARG A 342 19.66 1.92 4.51
C ARG A 342 18.21 2.26 4.86
N SER A 343 17.47 2.81 3.91
CA SER A 343 16.04 3.14 4.04
C SER A 343 15.17 1.89 4.25
N LYS A 344 15.48 0.76 3.57
CA LYS A 344 14.81 -0.54 3.83
C LYS A 344 15.13 -1.14 5.19
N ILE A 345 16.33 -0.87 5.71
CA ILE A 345 16.71 -1.29 7.07
C ILE A 345 15.96 -0.43 8.09
N ALA A 346 15.87 0.89 7.89
CA ALA A 346 15.10 1.79 8.75
C ALA A 346 13.62 1.38 8.90
N ASP A 347 12.99 0.91 7.81
CA ASP A 347 11.61 0.37 7.83
C ASP A 347 11.45 -0.94 8.64
N ALA A 348 12.54 -1.66 8.93
CA ALA A 348 12.55 -2.96 9.58
C ALA A 348 13.12 -2.94 11.02
N LEU A 349 13.49 -1.76 11.54
CA LEU A 349 14.07 -1.60 12.87
C LEU A 349 13.00 -1.28 13.93
N GLU A 350 12.99 -2.07 15.01
CA GLU A 350 12.23 -1.77 16.23
C GLU A 350 13.14 -1.06 17.26
N THR A 351 12.60 -0.09 18.00
CA THR A 351 13.28 0.44 19.19
C THR A 351 13.05 -0.50 20.39
N LYS A 352 14.12 -0.86 21.12
CA LYS A 352 14.03 -1.46 22.46
C LYS A 352 14.86 -0.64 23.46
N LYS A 353 14.29 -0.38 24.64
CA LYS A 353 14.94 0.36 25.74
C LYS A 353 15.23 -0.59 26.90
N PHE A 354 16.38 -0.46 27.55
CA PHE A 354 16.73 -1.23 28.74
C PHE A 354 17.38 -0.32 29.81
N PRO A 355 16.99 -0.44 31.09
CA PRO A 355 17.62 0.32 32.18
C PRO A 355 19.03 -0.22 32.50
N PRO A 356 19.86 0.51 33.27
CA PRO A 356 21.19 0.04 33.68
C PRO A 356 21.17 -1.32 34.38
N GLY A 357 22.22 -2.13 34.15
CA GLY A 357 22.39 -3.45 34.78
C GLY A 357 21.53 -4.57 34.17
N THR A 358 20.89 -4.34 33.02
CA THR A 358 20.02 -5.32 32.37
C THR A 358 20.81 -6.18 31.39
N THR A 359 20.69 -7.50 31.50
CA THR A 359 21.18 -8.45 30.50
C THR A 359 20.33 -8.37 29.23
N ILE A 360 20.90 -7.81 28.15
CA ILE A 360 20.27 -7.65 26.83
C ILE A 360 20.36 -8.96 26.04
N ILE A 361 21.51 -9.64 26.17
CA ILE A 361 21.80 -10.96 25.60
C ILE A 361 22.44 -11.79 26.69
N GLN A 362 22.03 -13.05 26.82
CA GLN A 362 22.65 -14.02 27.71
C GLN A 362 23.44 -15.07 26.92
N GLU A 363 24.63 -15.42 27.40
CA GLU A 363 25.49 -16.45 26.80
C GLU A 363 24.85 -17.85 26.90
N GLY A 364 24.82 -18.55 25.75
CA GLY A 364 24.25 -19.89 25.60
C GLY A 364 22.81 -19.92 25.08
N ASP A 365 22.14 -18.77 25.02
CA ASP A 365 20.78 -18.67 24.46
C ASP A 365 20.78 -18.80 22.93
N VAL A 366 19.63 -19.09 22.33
CA VAL A 366 19.44 -19.03 20.87
C VAL A 366 19.32 -17.57 20.43
N GLY A 367 20.06 -17.18 19.39
CA GLY A 367 20.08 -15.80 18.91
C GLY A 367 19.18 -15.55 17.70
N GLU A 368 18.03 -14.93 17.93
CA GLU A 368 17.03 -14.61 16.89
C GLU A 368 16.95 -13.11 16.54
N SER A 369 17.88 -12.29 17.05
CA SER A 369 17.89 -10.84 16.83
C SER A 369 19.31 -10.25 16.82
N PHE A 370 19.48 -9.23 15.98
CA PHE A 370 20.64 -8.34 15.85
C PHE A 370 20.31 -6.97 16.45
N TYR A 371 21.31 -6.28 16.99
CA TYR A 371 21.14 -4.99 17.67
C TYR A 371 22.21 -3.98 17.23
N ILE A 372 21.82 -2.72 17.14
CA ILE A 372 22.71 -1.55 16.99
C ILE A 372 22.43 -0.59 18.14
N LEU A 373 23.46 -0.06 18.79
CA LEU A 373 23.33 0.82 19.96
C LEU A 373 23.09 2.27 19.52
N GLU A 374 21.86 2.76 19.72
CA GLU A 374 21.46 4.14 19.37
C GLU A 374 21.95 5.15 20.42
N SER A 375 21.90 4.78 21.69
CA SER A 375 22.38 5.61 22.81
C SER A 375 22.70 4.78 24.05
N GLY A 376 23.65 5.27 24.86
CA GLY A 376 24.10 4.62 26.09
C GLY A 376 25.37 3.79 25.90
N GLU A 377 25.72 2.99 26.92
CA GLU A 377 26.86 2.07 26.93
C GLU A 377 26.46 0.67 27.41
N ALA A 378 27.08 -0.38 26.87
CA ALA A 378 26.92 -1.77 27.31
C ALA A 378 28.26 -2.54 27.29
N ASP A 379 28.45 -3.45 28.24
CA ASP A 379 29.67 -4.26 28.37
C ASP A 379 29.42 -5.74 28.03
N VAL A 380 30.41 -6.37 27.39
CA VAL A 380 30.40 -7.79 27.01
C VAL A 380 31.08 -8.63 28.07
N TYR A 381 30.42 -9.68 28.53
CA TYR A 381 30.93 -10.63 29.53
C TYR A 381 30.87 -12.07 29.01
N LYS A 382 31.84 -12.91 29.37
CA LYS A 382 31.86 -14.34 29.03
C LYS A 382 31.98 -15.17 30.30
N ARG A 383 31.25 -16.29 30.38
CA ARG A 383 31.18 -17.19 31.53
C ARG A 383 32.59 -17.62 31.95
N GLY A 384 32.89 -17.48 33.24
CA GLY A 384 34.23 -17.73 33.79
C GLY A 384 35.21 -16.55 33.73
N ASN A 385 34.83 -15.41 33.12
CA ASN A 385 35.62 -14.17 33.16
C ASN A 385 34.83 -13.01 33.79
N SER A 386 35.34 -12.47 34.89
CA SER A 386 34.74 -11.34 35.62
C SER A 386 35.05 -9.96 35.01
N LYS A 387 35.98 -9.86 34.05
CA LYS A 387 36.32 -8.62 33.36
C LYS A 387 35.56 -8.51 32.03
N SER A 388 35.04 -7.32 31.71
CA SER A 388 34.41 -7.09 30.41
C SER A 388 35.43 -7.20 29.27
N LEU A 389 35.00 -7.84 28.16
CA LEU A 389 35.82 -8.16 27.00
C LEU A 389 35.88 -7.01 25.99
N LYS A 390 34.74 -6.34 25.79
CA LYS A 390 34.55 -5.15 24.97
C LYS A 390 33.47 -4.28 25.62
N ARG A 391 33.59 -2.96 25.46
CA ARG A 391 32.52 -1.98 25.65
C ARG A 391 31.93 -1.59 24.30
N TYR A 392 30.62 -1.41 24.26
CA TYR A 392 29.89 -0.86 23.11
C TYR A 392 29.45 0.59 23.39
N GLN A 393 29.57 1.43 22.37
CA GLN A 393 29.12 2.84 22.37
C GLN A 393 28.18 3.11 21.19
N LYS A 394 27.66 4.35 21.04
CA LYS A 394 26.75 4.71 19.94
C LYS A 394 27.33 4.26 18.59
N GLY A 395 26.53 3.53 17.80
CA GLY A 395 26.90 3.02 16.48
C GLY A 395 27.62 1.67 16.48
N ASP A 396 28.02 1.13 17.64
CA ASP A 396 28.40 -0.29 17.74
C ASP A 396 27.18 -1.20 17.52
N TYR A 397 27.47 -2.43 17.09
CA TYR A 397 26.48 -3.50 16.89
C TYR A 397 26.86 -4.76 17.66
N PHE A 398 25.88 -5.63 17.90
CA PHE A 398 26.10 -6.96 18.48
C PHE A 398 24.95 -7.94 18.21
N GLY A 399 25.26 -9.23 18.37
CA GLY A 399 24.29 -10.34 18.23
C GLY A 399 24.25 -10.96 16.83
N GLU A 400 25.05 -10.44 15.91
CA GLU A 400 25.27 -10.93 14.55
C GLU A 400 25.81 -12.36 14.51
N LEU A 401 26.74 -12.73 15.40
CA LEU A 401 27.44 -14.04 15.34
C LEU A 401 26.48 -15.24 15.37
N ALA A 402 25.41 -15.14 16.15
CA ALA A 402 24.40 -16.20 16.26
C ALA A 402 23.56 -16.35 14.97
N LEU A 403 23.34 -15.25 14.24
CA LEU A 403 22.60 -15.23 12.98
C LEU A 403 23.48 -15.65 11.79
N LEU A 404 24.78 -15.33 11.86
CA LEU A 404 25.78 -15.64 10.85
C LEU A 404 26.19 -17.12 10.87
N ASN A 405 26.35 -17.69 12.07
CA ASN A 405 26.92 -19.03 12.27
C ASN A 405 25.88 -20.06 12.77
N ASP A 406 24.59 -19.67 12.82
CA ASP A 406 23.43 -20.42 13.35
C ASP A 406 23.72 -21.14 14.68
N ALA A 407 24.34 -20.40 15.60
CA ALA A 407 24.94 -20.90 16.83
C ALA A 407 24.44 -20.13 18.07
N PRO A 408 24.53 -20.72 19.28
CA PRO A 408 24.19 -20.02 20.52
C PRO A 408 25.00 -18.73 20.75
N ARG A 409 24.44 -17.81 21.54
CA ARG A 409 25.08 -16.54 21.92
C ARG A 409 26.43 -16.78 22.59
N ALA A 410 27.52 -16.31 21.96
CA ALA A 410 28.90 -16.58 22.37
C ALA A 410 29.40 -15.81 23.62
N ALA A 411 28.64 -14.81 24.08
CA ALA A 411 28.88 -14.00 25.26
C ALA A 411 27.55 -13.33 25.72
N SER A 412 27.49 -12.89 26.97
CA SER A 412 26.42 -12.01 27.47
C SER A 412 26.74 -10.54 27.18
N VAL A 413 25.71 -9.72 27.01
CA VAL A 413 25.82 -8.26 26.87
C VAL A 413 24.91 -7.61 27.90
N ILE A 414 25.47 -6.72 28.74
CA ILE A 414 24.78 -6.10 29.87
C ILE A 414 24.87 -4.58 29.74
N SER A 415 23.74 -3.88 29.89
CA SER A 415 23.71 -2.41 29.88
C SER A 415 24.44 -1.82 31.08
N THR A 416 25.25 -0.78 30.85
CA THR A 416 25.96 -0.04 31.92
C THR A 416 25.29 1.31 32.21
N SER A 417 24.60 1.88 31.22
CA SER A 417 23.67 3.01 31.37
C SER A 417 22.23 2.58 31.04
N GLU A 418 21.28 3.53 31.03
CA GLU A 418 20.08 3.34 30.20
C GLU A 418 20.53 3.25 28.73
N VAL A 419 20.02 2.27 27.98
CA VAL A 419 20.37 2.05 26.58
C VAL A 419 19.14 2.02 25.69
N LYS A 420 19.29 2.57 24.48
CA LYS A 420 18.32 2.44 23.37
C LYS A 420 18.98 1.64 22.26
N LEU A 421 18.31 0.58 21.80
CA LEU A 421 18.76 -0.31 20.74
C LEU A 421 17.79 -0.28 19.57
N ALA A 422 18.33 -0.15 18.36
CA ALA A 422 17.62 -0.51 17.15
C ALA A 422 17.82 -2.02 16.92
N THR A 423 16.74 -2.80 16.87
CA THR A 423 16.82 -4.26 16.72
C THR A 423 16.21 -4.73 15.41
N LEU A 424 16.80 -5.80 14.85
CA LEU A 424 16.37 -6.45 13.63
C LEU A 424 16.28 -7.97 13.85
N GLY A 425 15.14 -8.59 13.53
CA GLY A 425 14.96 -10.05 13.65
C GLY A 425 15.74 -10.84 12.59
N LYS A 426 16.00 -12.13 12.84
CA LYS A 426 16.77 -13.05 11.97
C LYS A 426 16.40 -12.97 10.48
N ASN A 427 15.10 -12.99 10.16
CA ASN A 427 14.58 -12.88 8.79
C ASN A 427 14.90 -11.52 8.14
N GLY A 428 14.85 -10.43 8.90
CA GLY A 428 15.20 -9.09 8.44
C GLY A 428 16.72 -8.97 8.21
N PHE A 429 17.52 -9.47 9.15
CA PHE A 429 18.98 -9.50 9.05
C PHE A 429 19.44 -10.22 7.77
N GLN A 430 18.99 -11.47 7.57
CA GLN A 430 19.37 -12.27 6.40
C GLN A 430 18.91 -11.65 5.07
N ARG A 431 17.77 -10.95 5.05
CA ARG A 431 17.22 -10.33 3.83
C ARG A 431 17.81 -8.96 3.50
N LEU A 432 18.22 -8.18 4.50
CA LEU A 432 18.55 -6.76 4.34
C LEU A 432 20.04 -6.43 4.57
N LEU A 433 20.77 -7.24 5.35
CA LEU A 433 22.18 -7.01 5.68
C LEU A 433 23.14 -7.90 4.89
N GLY A 434 22.65 -8.68 3.93
CA GLY A 434 23.47 -9.49 3.01
C GLY A 434 24.69 -8.79 2.39
N PRO A 435 24.60 -7.51 1.93
CA PRO A 435 25.76 -6.80 1.38
C PRO A 435 26.89 -6.56 2.40
N VAL A 436 26.56 -6.39 3.68
CA VAL A 436 27.52 -6.15 4.77
C VAL A 436 27.88 -7.42 5.56
N GLU A 437 27.21 -8.54 5.29
CA GLU A 437 27.45 -9.85 5.92
C GLU A 437 28.94 -10.26 5.80
N GLY A 438 29.54 -10.00 4.64
CA GLY A 438 30.96 -10.25 4.37
C GLY A 438 31.93 -9.40 5.22
N ILE A 439 31.48 -8.24 5.72
CA ILE A 439 32.25 -7.40 6.65
C ILE A 439 32.13 -7.98 8.06
N MET A 440 30.90 -8.27 8.50
CA MET A 440 30.65 -8.88 9.82
C MET A 440 31.42 -10.20 9.98
N ARG A 441 31.44 -11.07 8.96
CA ARG A 441 32.15 -12.36 8.98
C ARG A 441 33.68 -12.27 9.01
N ARG A 442 34.26 -11.11 8.68
CA ARG A 442 35.70 -10.81 8.84
C ARG A 442 36.02 -10.33 10.25
N ASN A 443 35.10 -9.60 10.88
CA ASN A 443 35.22 -9.09 12.24
C ASN A 443 34.86 -10.14 13.32
N ASP A 444 34.53 -11.37 12.92
CA ASP A 444 34.14 -12.48 13.81
C ASP A 444 35.31 -12.89 14.75
N PRO A 445 35.24 -12.59 16.06
CA PRO A 445 36.33 -12.82 16.99
C PRO A 445 36.59 -14.30 17.27
N SER A 446 35.67 -15.21 16.88
CA SER A 446 35.88 -16.65 17.01
C SER A 446 36.91 -17.17 15.99
N LYS A 447 37.05 -16.51 14.83
CA LYS A 447 37.99 -16.91 13.77
C LYS A 447 39.40 -16.41 14.00
N ALA A 448 39.54 -15.24 14.64
CA ALA A 448 40.83 -14.69 15.03
C ALA A 448 41.63 -15.59 15.99
N GLN A 449 40.97 -16.52 16.70
CA GLN A 449 41.66 -17.49 17.58
C GLN A 449 42.16 -18.75 16.85
N HIS A 450 41.95 -18.87 15.53
CA HIS A 450 42.38 -20.01 14.71
C HIS A 450 43.46 -19.69 13.66
N SER A 451 43.90 -18.43 13.52
CA SER A 451 44.99 -18.06 12.60
C SER A 451 46.39 -18.37 13.12
N ASP A 452 46.58 -18.43 14.43
CA ASP A 452 47.89 -18.24 15.07
C ASP A 452 48.63 -19.56 15.39
N THR A 453 48.11 -20.71 14.96
CA THR A 453 48.60 -22.04 15.38
C THR A 453 48.97 -23.01 14.24
N VAL A 454 49.21 -22.50 13.02
CA VAL A 454 49.80 -23.30 11.93
C VAL A 454 50.93 -22.53 11.24
N ASP A 455 52.15 -22.69 11.73
CA ASP A 455 53.37 -22.45 10.94
C ASP A 455 53.58 -23.66 10.00
N PRO A 456 53.54 -23.50 8.66
CA PRO A 456 53.69 -24.61 7.73
C PRO A 456 55.15 -25.04 7.51
N LEU A 457 56.14 -24.48 8.22
CA LEU A 457 57.57 -24.73 7.98
C LEU A 457 58.35 -25.31 9.18
N SER A 458 57.71 -25.63 10.31
CA SER A 458 58.35 -26.44 11.35
C SER A 458 58.48 -27.91 10.90
N LYS A 459 59.67 -28.27 10.40
CA LYS A 459 60.10 -29.65 10.09
C LYS A 459 60.78 -30.32 11.28
#